data_AF-A0A1Y5FID8-F1
#
_entry.id   AF-A0A1Y5FID8-F1
#
_cell.length_a   1.000
_cell.length_b   1.000
_cell.length_c   1.000
_cell.angle_alpha   90.00
_cell.angle_beta   90.00
_cell.angle_gamma   90.00
#
_symmetry.space_group_name_H-M   'P 1'
#
loop_
_entity.id
_entity.type
_entity.pdbx_description
1 polymer ?
#
loop_
_entity_poly.entity_id
_entity_poly.type
_entity_poly.pdbx_seq_one_letter_code
_entity_poly.pdbx_strand_id
1 'polypeptide(L)'
;MTTDIATILGVEQTGGLGSAVKKKEELGQEEFMRLLVAQLNNQDPTKPMENAEFLTQIAQFSMVDGVQAMETSLSDLGASMMSTRAIQASSLVGRDVISASNQALYVPGDEISGVVAMPVAASAVQIQVSDSAGQLVKV
;
A
#
# COMPACT_ATOMS: atom_id res chain seq x y z
N MET A 1 19.74 -21.28 4.69
CA MET A 1 18.37 -20.73 4.68
C MET A 1 18.00 -20.43 3.25
N THR A 2 17.31 -21.36 2.60
CA THR A 2 16.76 -21.19 1.24
C THR A 2 15.36 -20.62 1.41
N THR A 3 15.22 -19.31 1.20
CA THR A 3 13.92 -18.64 1.29
C THR A 3 13.07 -19.06 0.10
N ASP A 4 11.91 -19.65 0.41
CA ASP A 4 10.95 -20.18 -0.53
C ASP A 4 10.46 -19.12 -1.51
N ILE A 5 10.63 -19.41 -2.80
CA ILE A 5 10.21 -18.59 -3.94
C ILE A 5 8.67 -18.56 -4.03
N ALA A 6 8.00 -19.49 -3.33
CA ALA A 6 6.55 -19.63 -3.28
C ALA A 6 5.83 -18.46 -2.59
N THR A 7 6.45 -17.78 -1.63
CA THR A 7 5.81 -16.67 -0.88
C THR A 7 5.68 -15.39 -1.70
N ILE A 8 6.51 -15.21 -2.73
CA ILE A 8 6.56 -13.98 -3.54
C ILE A 8 5.41 -13.94 -4.58
N LEU A 9 4.76 -15.07 -4.85
CA LEU A 9 3.76 -15.21 -5.92
C LEU A 9 2.30 -15.20 -5.47
N GLY A 10 2.01 -14.80 -4.23
CA GLY A 10 0.69 -14.25 -3.87
C GLY A 10 -0.54 -15.10 -4.21
N VAL A 11 -0.43 -16.43 -4.17
CA VAL A 11 -1.57 -17.34 -4.27
C VAL A 11 -1.53 -18.32 -3.10
N GLU A 12 -2.01 -17.86 -1.94
CA GLU A 12 -2.63 -18.76 -0.96
C GLU A 12 -4.04 -18.25 -0.68
N GLN A 13 -4.95 -18.78 -1.49
CA GLN A 13 -6.38 -18.76 -1.27
C GLN A 13 -6.72 -19.78 -0.20
N THR A 14 -6.95 -19.34 1.05
CA THR A 14 -7.66 -20.14 2.06
C THR A 14 -8.69 -19.30 2.80
N GLY A 15 -9.96 -19.46 2.40
CA GLY A 15 -11.05 -19.77 3.32
C GLY A 15 -11.65 -18.66 4.18
N GLY A 16 -12.45 -17.79 3.58
CA GLY A 16 -13.92 -17.75 3.78
C GLY A 16 -14.56 -17.89 5.18
N LEU A 17 -13.94 -17.43 6.27
CA LEU A 17 -14.55 -17.48 7.62
C LEU A 17 -14.78 -16.10 8.28
N GLY A 18 -14.28 -15.01 7.69
CA GLY A 18 -14.40 -13.66 8.28
C GLY A 18 -15.74 -12.95 8.04
N SER A 19 -16.50 -13.33 7.00
CA SER A 19 -17.72 -12.60 6.60
C SER A 19 -18.98 -13.02 7.35
N ALA A 20 -19.01 -14.20 7.97
CA ALA A 20 -20.19 -14.71 8.67
C ALA A 20 -20.33 -14.14 10.10
N VAL A 21 -19.22 -13.72 10.72
CA VAL A 21 -19.21 -13.13 12.08
C VAL A 21 -19.67 -11.67 12.04
N LYS A 22 -19.09 -10.84 11.15
CA LYS A 22 -19.50 -9.43 10.97
C LYS A 22 -20.98 -9.27 10.66
N LYS A 23 -21.52 -10.13 9.79
CA LYS A 23 -22.94 -10.09 9.40
C LYS A 23 -23.90 -10.41 10.55
N LYS A 24 -23.45 -11.17 11.56
CA LYS A 24 -24.26 -11.55 12.72
C LYS A 24 -24.31 -10.43 13.77
N GLU A 25 -23.24 -9.65 13.90
CA GLU A 25 -23.17 -8.47 14.77
C GLU A 25 -23.99 -7.29 14.19
N GLU A 26 -23.89 -7.04 12.88
CA GLU A 26 -24.74 -6.04 12.19
C GLU A 26 -26.24 -6.35 12.31
N LEU A 27 -26.64 -7.63 12.19
CA LEU A 27 -28.03 -8.05 12.38
C LEU A 27 -28.55 -7.77 13.80
N GLY A 28 -27.70 -7.96 14.82
CA GLY A 28 -28.04 -7.75 16.22
C GLY A 28 -28.23 -6.27 16.58
N GLN A 29 -27.47 -5.37 15.95
CA GLN A 29 -27.62 -3.92 16.12
C GLN A 29 -28.92 -3.41 15.50
N GLU A 30 -29.28 -3.86 14.29
CA GLU A 30 -30.53 -3.48 13.63
C GLU A 30 -31.78 -4.00 14.38
N GLU A 31 -31.76 -5.24 14.85
CA GLU A 31 -32.85 -5.80 15.68
C GLU A 31 -33.01 -5.07 17.01
N PHE A 32 -31.90 -4.64 17.63
CA PHE A 32 -31.93 -3.84 18.86
C PHE A 32 -32.49 -2.43 18.62
N MET A 33 -32.04 -1.73 17.57
CA MET A 33 -32.58 -0.41 17.21
C MET A 33 -34.07 -0.47 16.91
N ARG A 34 -34.53 -1.55 16.29
CA ARG A 34 -35.95 -1.83 16.06
C ARG A 34 -36.71 -2.08 17.37
N LEU A 35 -36.12 -2.82 18.31
CA LEU A 35 -36.69 -3.01 19.66
C LEU A 35 -36.75 -1.68 20.44
N LEU A 36 -35.72 -0.83 20.32
CA LEU A 36 -35.63 0.48 20.97
C LEU A 36 -36.72 1.43 20.45
N VAL A 37 -36.93 1.49 19.13
CA VAL A 37 -38.01 2.29 18.51
C VAL A 37 -39.39 1.76 18.89
N ALA A 38 -39.55 0.44 19.03
CA ALA A 38 -40.78 -0.17 19.51
C ALA A 38 -41.05 0.15 20.99
N GLN A 39 -40.01 0.17 21.83
CA GLN A 39 -40.11 0.58 23.23
C GLN A 39 -40.37 2.08 23.36
N LEU A 40 -39.73 2.94 22.56
CA LEU A 40 -39.96 4.39 22.56
C LEU A 40 -41.40 4.76 22.19
N ASN A 41 -42.03 4.00 21.29
CA ASN A 41 -43.45 4.15 20.95
C ASN A 41 -44.42 3.71 22.07
N ASN A 42 -43.95 2.96 23.08
CA ASN A 42 -44.81 2.32 24.07
C ASN A 42 -44.36 2.55 25.54
N GLN A 43 -43.49 3.53 25.79
CA GLN A 43 -43.00 3.88 27.13
C GLN A 43 -43.87 4.97 27.77
N ASP A 44 -44.33 4.70 28.99
CA ASP A 44 -44.93 5.68 29.88
C ASP A 44 -43.86 6.72 30.29
N PRO A 45 -44.12 8.04 30.16
CA PRO A 45 -43.12 9.12 30.25
C PRO A 45 -42.39 9.28 31.59
N THR A 46 -42.62 8.41 32.58
CA THR A 46 -42.14 8.58 33.96
C THR A 46 -40.87 7.79 34.33
N LYS A 47 -40.34 6.89 33.48
CA LYS A 47 -39.09 6.13 33.76
C LYS A 47 -38.19 5.85 32.53
N PRO A 48 -37.46 6.84 32.00
CA PRO A 48 -36.65 6.67 30.79
C PRO A 48 -35.23 6.07 30.98
N MET A 49 -34.81 5.65 32.19
CA MET A 49 -33.37 5.63 32.54
C MET A 49 -32.58 4.31 32.41
N GLU A 50 -33.17 3.13 32.17
CA GLU A 50 -32.38 1.87 32.12
C GLU A 50 -31.78 1.54 30.72
N ASN A 51 -32.29 2.10 29.63
CA ASN A 51 -31.87 1.72 28.26
C ASN A 51 -30.70 2.55 27.69
N ALA A 52 -30.28 3.62 28.37
CA ALA A 52 -29.25 4.54 27.85
C ALA A 52 -27.82 3.98 28.01
N GLU A 53 -27.56 3.18 29.04
CA GLU A 53 -26.24 2.64 29.35
C GLU A 53 -25.81 1.58 28.32
N PHE A 54 -26.72 0.71 27.93
CA PHE A 54 -26.49 -0.29 26.88
C PHE A 54 -26.35 0.36 25.50
N LEU A 55 -27.14 1.40 25.20
CA LEU A 55 -26.99 2.19 23.97
C LEU A 55 -25.60 2.84 23.90
N THR A 56 -25.10 3.33 25.04
CA THR A 56 -23.77 3.92 25.13
C THR A 56 -22.69 2.88 24.87
N GLN A 57 -22.84 1.65 25.37
CA GLN A 57 -21.91 0.55 25.10
C GLN A 57 -21.97 0.10 23.63
N ILE A 58 -23.16 -0.04 23.02
CA ILE A 58 -23.31 -0.35 21.58
C ILE A 58 -22.67 0.74 20.72
N ALA A 59 -22.91 2.01 21.03
CA ALA A 59 -22.30 3.12 20.30
C ALA A 59 -20.77 3.09 20.38
N GLN A 60 -20.21 2.72 21.53
CA GLN A 60 -18.76 2.51 21.68
C GLN A 60 -18.26 1.36 20.81
N PHE A 61 -18.96 0.22 20.76
CA PHE A 61 -18.62 -0.90 19.88
C PHE A 61 -18.71 -0.52 18.39
N SER A 62 -19.78 0.15 17.96
CA SER A 62 -19.92 0.61 16.57
C SER A 62 -18.84 1.61 16.17
N MET A 63 -18.36 2.45 17.10
CA MET A 63 -17.22 3.32 16.84
C MET A 63 -15.94 2.51 16.64
N VAL A 64 -15.69 1.48 17.45
CA VAL A 64 -14.53 0.58 17.28
C VAL A 64 -14.59 -0.15 15.94
N ASP A 65 -15.75 -0.69 15.57
CA ASP A 65 -15.95 -1.35 14.27
C ASP A 65 -15.75 -0.39 13.10
N GLY A 66 -16.24 0.85 13.23
CA GLY A 66 -16.00 1.92 12.26
C GLY A 66 -14.51 2.24 12.09
N VAL A 67 -13.76 2.30 13.19
CA VAL A 67 -12.30 2.48 13.15
C VAL A 67 -11.61 1.30 12.49
N GLN A 68 -12.02 0.06 12.79
CA GLN A 68 -11.47 -1.15 12.19
C GLN A 68 -11.75 -1.24 10.67
N ALA A 69 -12.95 -0.82 10.25
CA ALA A 69 -13.31 -0.74 8.83
C ALA A 69 -12.49 0.33 8.10
N MET A 70 -12.23 1.47 8.76
CA MET A 70 -11.36 2.53 8.23
C MET A 70 -9.91 2.06 8.09
N GLU A 71 -9.37 1.35 9.09
CA GLU A 71 -8.03 0.76 9.03
C GLU A 71 -7.91 -0.19 7.83
N THR A 72 -8.89 -1.07 7.65
CA THR A 72 -8.94 -2.02 6.52
C THR A 72 -8.93 -1.27 5.18
N SER A 73 -9.79 -0.26 5.04
CA SER A 73 -9.87 0.55 3.82
C SER A 73 -8.55 1.29 3.52
N LEU A 74 -7.86 1.76 4.56
CA LEU A 74 -6.56 2.42 4.41
C LEU A 74 -5.46 1.43 4.00
N SER A 75 -5.50 0.21 4.54
CA SER A 75 -4.60 -0.88 4.13
C SER A 75 -4.80 -1.25 2.65
N ASP A 76 -6.04 -1.42 2.23
CA ASP A 76 -6.40 -1.75 0.84
C ASP A 76 -5.98 -0.63 -0.13
N LEU A 77 -6.12 0.63 0.28
CA LEU A 77 -5.61 1.78 -0.47
C LEU A 77 -4.09 1.72 -0.61
N GLY A 78 -3.36 1.43 0.47
CA GLY A 78 -1.91 1.25 0.46
C GLY A 78 -1.47 0.15 -0.51
N ALA A 79 -2.14 -0.99 -0.48
CA ALA A 79 -1.87 -2.10 -1.40
C ALA A 79 -2.12 -1.71 -2.87
N SER A 80 -3.21 -0.98 -3.14
CA SER A 80 -3.54 -0.49 -4.48
C SER A 80 -2.48 0.50 -5.01
N MET A 81 -1.95 1.38 -4.14
CA MET A 81 -0.86 2.28 -4.49
C MET A 81 0.44 1.52 -4.80
N MET A 82 0.76 0.45 -4.06
CA MET A 82 1.92 -0.40 -4.35
C MET A 82 1.79 -1.11 -5.70
N SER A 83 0.61 -1.67 -6.01
CA SER A 83 0.34 -2.31 -7.30
C SER A 83 0.54 -1.34 -8.48
N THR A 84 0.08 -0.09 -8.33
CA THR A 84 0.28 0.96 -9.34
C THR A 84 1.77 1.22 -9.60
N ARG A 85 2.61 1.24 -8.55
CA ARG A 85 4.06 1.39 -8.70
C ARG A 85 4.70 0.19 -9.42
N ALA A 86 4.23 -1.03 -9.14
CA ALA A 86 4.72 -2.23 -9.81
C ALA A 86 4.41 -2.23 -11.32
N ILE A 87 3.24 -1.75 -11.73
CA ILE A 87 2.87 -1.60 -13.14
C ILE A 87 3.77 -0.55 -13.82
N GLN A 88 4.03 0.58 -13.16
CA GLN A 88 4.96 1.58 -13.68
C GLN A 88 6.37 1.02 -13.83
N ALA A 89 6.87 0.26 -12.86
CA ALA A 89 8.17 -0.42 -12.96
C ALA A 89 8.20 -1.44 -14.11
N SER A 90 7.12 -2.19 -14.30
CA SER A 90 6.99 -3.14 -15.41
C SER A 90 7.06 -2.45 -16.78
N SER A 91 6.58 -1.20 -16.89
CA SER A 91 6.68 -0.42 -18.13
C SER A 91 8.11 0.02 -18.48
N LEU A 92 9.05 -0.05 -17.54
CA LEU A 92 10.47 0.23 -17.76
C LEU A 92 11.24 -0.98 -18.27
N VAL A 93 10.67 -2.18 -18.21
CA VAL A 93 11.32 -3.39 -18.74
C VAL A 93 11.48 -3.24 -20.26
N GLY A 94 12.72 -3.40 -20.74
CA GLY A 94 13.05 -3.24 -22.16
C GLY A 94 13.17 -1.79 -22.64
N ARG A 95 13.13 -0.81 -21.73
CA ARG A 95 13.45 0.59 -22.03
C ARG A 95 14.87 0.93 -21.60
N ASP A 96 15.50 1.83 -22.34
CA ASP A 96 16.78 2.41 -21.94
C ASP A 96 16.60 3.42 -20.82
N VAL A 97 17.39 3.29 -19.77
CA VAL A 97 17.38 4.19 -18.61
C VAL A 97 18.79 4.72 -18.36
N ILE A 98 18.89 6.00 -18.03
CA ILE A 98 20.15 6.61 -17.59
C ILE A 98 20.24 6.46 -16.08
N SER A 99 21.26 5.73 -15.61
CA SER A 99 21.59 5.61 -14.19
C SER A 99 22.90 6.33 -13.89
N ALA A 100 23.03 6.88 -12.69
CA ALA A 100 24.28 7.44 -12.21
C ALA A 100 25.32 6.32 -12.07
N SER A 101 26.33 6.32 -12.93
CA SER A 101 27.45 5.37 -12.92
C SER A 101 28.71 6.06 -13.46
N ASN A 102 29.86 5.63 -12.97
CA ASN A 102 31.18 5.98 -13.50
C ASN A 102 31.81 4.84 -14.33
N GLN A 103 31.06 3.76 -14.54
CA GLN A 103 31.46 2.58 -15.30
C GLN A 103 30.43 2.30 -16.38
N ALA A 104 30.92 1.90 -17.55
CA ALA A 104 30.12 1.48 -18.68
C ALA A 104 30.71 0.19 -19.26
N LEU A 105 29.83 -0.72 -19.69
CA LEU A 105 30.25 -1.91 -20.41
C LEU A 105 30.57 -1.52 -21.86
N TYR A 106 31.80 -1.79 -22.29
CA TYR A 106 32.18 -1.63 -23.69
C TYR A 106 32.02 -2.97 -24.42
N VAL A 107 31.18 -2.98 -25.45
CA VAL A 107 31.06 -4.10 -26.39
C VAL A 107 31.72 -3.68 -27.72
N PRO A 108 32.63 -4.49 -28.30
CA PRO A 108 33.28 -4.13 -29.56
C PRO A 108 32.25 -3.87 -30.68
N GLY A 109 32.26 -2.65 -31.22
CA GLY A 109 31.33 -2.21 -32.27
C GLY A 109 30.16 -1.35 -31.78
N ASP A 110 29.95 -1.26 -30.46
CA ASP A 110 28.91 -0.41 -29.86
C ASP A 110 29.48 0.92 -29.35
N GLU A 111 28.65 1.96 -29.42
CA GLU A 111 28.94 3.27 -28.84
C GLU A 111 28.41 3.37 -27.41
N ILE A 112 29.18 3.99 -26.52
CA ILE A 112 28.74 4.30 -25.16
C ILE A 112 28.18 5.71 -25.14
N SER A 113 26.89 5.83 -24.82
CA SER A 113 26.19 7.11 -24.63
C SER A 113 25.94 7.38 -23.15
N GLY A 114 26.04 8.64 -22.75
CA GLY A 114 25.80 9.07 -21.37
C GLY A 114 25.51 10.56 -21.26
N VAL A 115 24.96 10.97 -20.12
CA VAL A 115 24.64 12.37 -19.83
C VAL A 115 25.33 12.75 -18.53
N VAL A 116 25.98 13.91 -18.51
CA VAL A 116 26.58 14.49 -17.31
C VAL A 116 25.65 15.59 -16.80
N ALA A 117 25.07 15.41 -15.63
CA ALA A 117 24.29 16.45 -14.97
C ALA A 117 25.24 17.44 -14.29
N MET A 118 25.17 18.72 -14.66
CA MET A 118 25.98 19.79 -14.08
C MET A 118 25.06 20.74 -13.28
N PRO A 119 25.11 20.70 -11.94
CA PRO A 119 24.29 21.59 -11.10
C PRO A 119 24.67 23.07 -11.21
N VAL A 120 25.91 23.34 -11.63
CA VAL A 120 26.48 24.69 -11.80
C VAL A 120 27.16 24.79 -13.16
N ALA A 121 27.21 26.00 -13.72
CA ALA A 121 27.94 26.24 -14.95
C ALA A 121 29.45 25.99 -14.74
N ALA A 122 30.05 25.15 -15.58
CA ALA A 122 31.50 24.96 -15.62
C ALA A 122 32.08 25.57 -16.90
N SER A 123 33.26 26.19 -16.77
CA SER A 123 34.00 26.78 -17.89
C SER A 123 34.80 25.74 -18.70
N ALA A 124 35.07 24.57 -18.11
CA ALA A 124 35.74 23.46 -18.77
C ALA A 124 35.27 22.12 -18.19
N VAL A 125 34.96 21.16 -19.05
CA VAL A 125 34.59 19.78 -18.70
C VAL A 125 35.51 18.85 -19.47
N GLN A 126 36.21 17.95 -18.77
CA GLN A 126 37.04 16.91 -19.38
C GLN A 126 36.47 15.54 -19.01
N ILE A 127 36.41 14.63 -19.97
CA ILE A 127 35.92 13.26 -19.78
C ILE A 127 37.09 12.33 -20.01
N GLN A 128 37.55 11.68 -18.94
CA GLN A 128 38.63 10.69 -19.01
C GLN A 128 38.03 9.28 -19.03
N VAL A 129 38.39 8.51 -20.05
CA VAL A 129 37.98 7.10 -20.16
C VAL A 129 39.18 6.24 -19.82
N SER A 130 39.06 5.45 -18.75
CA SER A 130 40.08 4.50 -18.29
C SER A 130 39.60 3.06 -18.43
N ASP A 131 40.52 2.13 -18.70
CA ASP A 131 40.23 0.70 -18.71
C ASP A 131 40.15 0.10 -17.29
N SER A 132 39.90 -1.21 -17.19
CA SER A 132 39.84 -1.93 -15.92
C SER A 132 41.17 -1.97 -15.14
N ALA A 133 42.29 -1.69 -15.81
CA ALA A 133 43.62 -1.58 -15.20
C ALA A 133 43.98 -0.14 -14.81
N GLY A 134 43.06 0.82 -15.04
CA GLY A 134 43.27 2.24 -14.77
C GLY A 134 44.14 2.95 -15.81
N GLN A 135 44.43 2.31 -16.95
CA GLN A 135 45.13 2.96 -18.05
C GLN A 135 44.17 3.85 -18.82
N LEU A 136 44.60 5.09 -19.08
CA LEU A 136 43.82 6.07 -19.82
C LEU A 136 43.75 5.65 -21.30
N VAL A 137 42.54 5.40 -21.79
CA VAL A 137 42.28 4.96 -23.16
C VAL A 137 41.90 6.15 -24.05
N LYS A 138 41.24 7.17 -23.47
CA LYS A 138 40.83 8.38 -24.18
C LYS A 138 40.62 9.57 -23.23
N VAL A 139 40.84 10.79 -23.73
CA VAL A 139 40.65 12.09 -23.07
C VAL A 139 39.80 13.01 -23.94
#